data_AF-A0A921HLA3-F1
#
_entry.id   AF-A0A921HLA3-F1
#
_cell.length_a   1.000
_cell.length_b   1.000
_cell.length_c   1.000
_cell.angle_alpha   90.00
_cell.angle_beta   90.00
_cell.angle_gamma   90.00
#
_symmetry.space_group_name_H-M   'P 1'
#
loop_
_entity.id
_entity.type
_entity.pdbx_description
1 polymer ?
#
loop_
_entity_poly.entity_id
_entity_poly.type
_entity_poly.pdbx_seq_one_letter_code
_entity_poly.pdbx_strand_id
1 'polypeptide(L)'
;MFFHKYKHFCGSLLAAACLTIAAPSVATMTPAQHGNITLRGLSQHQQRDTTAVIALSQNTFDDKKTTAPAAGSISDRIKAILNGENSSTDNRRPVLNYGSDAIMGRAIATQEQCVKYLLDINPHPQISVSPEELVRYYYEEAGKEGIRPDAAFAQALKETGYFSYGGTVTPDQNNYCGLGTTSATVKGAYFSSARLGVRAHIQHLLAYSSVRPPRERIVDPRYTLVRSAYTTSTIDTWQGLNGRWAVPGNNYGQEILQILDNITRE
;
A
#
# COMPACT_ATOMS: atom_id res chain seq x y z
N MET A 1 -34.98 1.59 11.39
CA MET A 1 -35.71 2.84 11.11
C MET A 1 -35.08 3.45 9.86
N PHE A 2 -35.92 3.84 8.91
CA PHE A 2 -35.63 4.40 7.58
C PHE A 2 -35.17 3.46 6.44
N PHE A 3 -35.98 3.54 5.38
CA PHE A 3 -36.09 2.78 4.14
C PHE A 3 -35.26 3.41 3.01
N HIS A 4 -34.89 2.63 1.97
CA HIS A 4 -35.47 2.78 0.62
C HIS A 4 -35.09 1.64 -0.34
N LYS A 5 -36.14 1.08 -0.98
CA LYS A 5 -36.12 0.18 -2.15
C LYS A 5 -35.87 0.99 -3.43
N TYR A 6 -35.31 0.38 -4.48
CA TYR A 6 -35.83 0.57 -5.84
C TYR A 6 -35.68 -0.70 -6.69
N LYS A 7 -36.72 -0.93 -7.51
CA LYS A 7 -37.02 -2.10 -8.33
C LYS A 7 -37.07 -1.63 -9.80
N HIS A 8 -36.74 -2.54 -10.71
CA HIS A 8 -36.69 -2.50 -12.19
C HIS A 8 -37.58 -1.51 -12.98
N PHE A 9 -37.11 -1.09 -14.17
CA PHE A 9 -37.95 -0.93 -15.37
C PHE A 9 -37.16 -1.15 -16.68
N CYS A 10 -37.89 -1.61 -17.70
CA CYS A 10 -37.49 -2.07 -19.04
C CYS A 10 -37.68 -0.94 -20.08
N GLY A 11 -37.01 -1.00 -21.25
CA GLY A 11 -37.42 -0.23 -22.44
C GLY A 11 -36.32 0.10 -23.45
N SER A 12 -36.45 -0.44 -24.65
CA SER A 12 -35.65 -0.20 -25.87
C SER A 12 -36.35 0.77 -26.82
N LEU A 13 -35.62 1.63 -27.57
CA LEU A 13 -35.89 1.97 -28.98
C LEU A 13 -34.75 2.83 -29.63
N LEU A 14 -34.68 2.76 -30.97
CA LEU A 14 -33.68 3.29 -31.90
C LEU A 14 -33.70 4.82 -32.13
N ALA A 15 -32.57 5.39 -32.58
CA ALA A 15 -32.34 5.91 -33.96
C ALA A 15 -31.47 7.19 -34.08
N ALA A 16 -30.59 7.12 -35.09
CA ALA A 16 -30.14 8.17 -36.03
C ALA A 16 -29.03 9.18 -35.68
N ALA A 17 -28.02 9.12 -36.56
CA ALA A 17 -26.82 9.91 -36.78
C ALA A 17 -26.99 11.43 -37.01
N CYS A 18 -25.92 12.19 -36.76
CA CYS A 18 -25.38 13.12 -37.75
C CYS A 18 -23.89 13.42 -37.51
N LEU A 19 -23.14 13.45 -38.62
CA LEU A 19 -21.69 13.64 -38.75
C LEU A 19 -21.39 15.13 -38.93
N THR A 20 -20.36 15.69 -38.29
CA THR A 20 -19.52 16.75 -38.89
C THR A 20 -18.12 16.75 -38.28
N ILE A 21 -17.14 17.00 -39.14
CA ILE A 21 -15.69 16.94 -38.94
C ILE A 21 -15.16 18.38 -38.99
N ALA A 22 -14.25 18.76 -38.08
CA ALA A 22 -13.22 19.76 -38.33
C ALA A 22 -12.10 19.69 -37.27
N ALA A 23 -10.85 19.67 -37.73
CA ALA A 23 -9.60 19.87 -36.99
C ALA A 23 -8.79 20.95 -37.73
N PRO A 24 -7.56 21.31 -37.30
CA PRO A 24 -7.05 21.70 -35.97
C PRO A 24 -6.65 23.20 -35.99
N SER A 25 -6.41 23.83 -34.83
CA SER A 25 -5.82 25.19 -34.79
C SER A 25 -4.48 25.19 -34.06
N VAL A 26 -3.49 25.76 -34.76
CA VAL A 26 -2.06 25.81 -34.44
C VAL A 26 -1.79 26.90 -33.40
N ALA A 27 -0.92 26.59 -32.44
CA ALA A 27 -0.41 27.54 -31.46
C ALA A 27 0.54 28.57 -32.09
N THR A 28 0.33 29.84 -31.77
CA THR A 28 1.28 30.94 -32.03
C THR A 28 1.66 31.59 -30.71
N MET A 29 2.97 31.82 -30.51
CA MET A 29 3.54 32.54 -29.38
C MET A 29 4.09 33.91 -29.84
N THR A 30 3.80 34.96 -29.08
CA THR A 30 4.61 36.19 -29.00
C THR A 30 4.43 36.84 -27.61
N PRO A 31 5.41 37.63 -27.11
CA PRO A 31 5.67 37.77 -25.67
C PRO A 31 5.24 39.10 -25.04
N ALA A 32 5.16 39.05 -23.69
CA ALA A 32 5.28 40.11 -22.69
C ALA A 32 4.18 41.19 -22.58
N GLN A 33 3.51 41.28 -21.42
CA GLN A 33 3.77 42.29 -20.40
C GLN A 33 2.76 42.21 -19.24
N HIS A 34 3.24 42.60 -18.05
CA HIS A 34 2.65 42.55 -16.72
C HIS A 34 1.16 42.89 -16.59
N GLY A 35 0.40 42.03 -15.89
CA GLY A 35 -0.92 42.38 -15.35
C GLY A 35 -1.82 41.16 -15.08
N ASN A 36 -1.99 40.80 -13.80
CA ASN A 36 -3.06 39.97 -13.20
C ASN A 36 -3.67 38.82 -14.04
N ILE A 37 -3.16 37.61 -13.83
CA ILE A 37 -3.80 36.39 -14.35
C ILE A 37 -4.98 36.02 -13.45
N THR A 38 -6.20 36.20 -13.95
CA THR A 38 -7.38 35.53 -13.41
C THR A 38 -7.48 34.15 -14.06
N LEU A 39 -7.12 33.08 -13.33
CA LEU A 39 -7.28 31.70 -13.79
C LEU A 39 -8.75 31.26 -13.63
N ARG A 40 -9.53 31.30 -14.72
CA ARG A 40 -10.84 30.61 -14.77
C ARG A 40 -10.62 29.12 -15.02
N GLY A 41 -11.18 28.26 -14.16
CA GLY A 41 -11.23 26.81 -14.37
C GLY A 41 -10.84 25.91 -13.19
N LEU A 42 -10.66 26.44 -11.98
CA LEU A 42 -10.26 25.64 -10.80
C LEU A 42 -11.43 25.38 -9.85
N SER A 43 -11.44 24.20 -9.23
CA SER A 43 -12.40 23.84 -8.17
C SER A 43 -12.13 24.62 -6.88
N GLN A 44 -13.13 24.77 -6.00
CA GLN A 44 -13.02 25.53 -4.73
C GLN A 44 -11.87 25.03 -3.82
N HIS A 45 -11.44 23.77 -3.94
CA HIS A 45 -10.30 23.24 -3.20
C HIS A 45 -8.97 23.81 -3.71
N GLN A 46 -8.80 23.94 -5.03
CA GLN A 46 -7.57 24.45 -5.66
C GLN A 46 -7.40 25.97 -5.48
N GLN A 47 -8.49 26.71 -5.22
CA GLN A 47 -8.43 28.13 -4.89
C GLN A 47 -7.89 28.37 -3.47
N ARG A 48 -8.18 27.50 -2.50
CA ARG A 48 -7.69 27.62 -1.12
C ARG A 48 -6.19 27.41 -1.00
N ASP A 49 -5.65 26.46 -1.76
CA ASP A 49 -4.20 26.18 -1.73
C ASP A 49 -3.40 27.34 -2.32
N THR A 50 -3.90 28.00 -3.38
CA THR A 50 -3.20 29.13 -4.02
C THR A 50 -3.17 30.40 -3.15
N THR A 51 -4.23 30.67 -2.37
CA THR A 51 -4.28 31.82 -1.45
C THR A 51 -3.33 31.65 -0.26
N ALA A 52 -3.11 30.42 0.22
CA ALA A 52 -2.19 30.15 1.32
C ALA A 52 -0.72 30.39 0.95
N VAL A 53 -0.33 30.08 -0.30
CA VAL A 53 1.07 30.29 -0.75
C VAL A 53 1.39 31.77 -0.96
N ILE A 54 0.42 32.57 -1.41
CA ILE A 54 0.60 34.03 -1.60
C ILE A 54 0.67 34.77 -0.25
N ALA A 55 -0.09 34.33 0.76
CA ALA A 55 -0.06 34.91 2.10
C ALA A 55 1.26 34.67 2.86
N LEU A 56 2.02 33.63 2.52
CA LEU A 56 3.33 33.34 3.14
C LEU A 56 4.48 34.17 2.52
N SER A 57 4.28 34.78 1.36
CA SER A 57 5.33 35.51 0.64
C SER A 57 5.41 37.01 0.99
N GLN A 58 4.47 37.56 1.76
CA GLN A 58 4.34 39.03 1.94
C GLN A 58 4.57 39.56 3.36
N ASN A 59 4.99 38.74 4.33
CA ASN A 59 5.30 39.25 5.67
C ASN A 59 6.78 39.64 5.82
N THR A 60 7.08 40.87 5.45
CA THR A 60 8.09 41.73 6.07
C THR A 60 7.69 42.03 7.51
N PHE A 61 8.56 41.80 8.49
CA PHE A 61 8.39 42.37 9.82
C PHE A 61 9.70 42.95 10.37
N ASP A 62 9.53 44.20 10.82
CA ASP A 62 10.49 45.15 11.35
C ASP A 62 11.20 44.73 12.65
N ASP A 63 12.36 45.36 12.84
CA ASP A 63 13.17 45.41 14.05
C ASP A 63 12.40 45.88 15.30
N LYS A 64 12.34 45.04 16.35
CA LYS A 64 12.40 45.55 17.73
C LYS A 64 12.88 44.51 18.75
N LYS A 65 14.17 44.65 19.09
CA LYS A 65 14.84 44.44 20.39
C LYS A 65 14.03 43.69 21.46
N THR A 66 14.39 42.43 21.71
CA THR A 66 14.20 41.78 23.01
C THR A 66 15.45 40.97 23.38
N THR A 67 15.82 41.09 24.65
CA THR A 67 17.04 40.69 25.34
C THR A 67 17.42 39.20 25.24
N ALA A 68 18.70 38.95 24.98
CA ALA A 68 19.34 37.65 24.83
C ALA A 68 19.50 36.87 26.15
N PRO A 69 19.51 35.52 26.09
CA PRO A 69 20.48 34.71 26.80
C PRO A 69 21.58 34.25 25.82
N ALA A 70 22.81 34.18 26.35
CA ALA A 70 24.04 33.95 25.60
C ALA A 70 24.01 32.66 24.75
N ALA A 71 24.03 32.83 23.42
CA ALA A 71 24.39 31.81 22.46
C ALA A 71 25.50 32.38 21.58
N GLY A 72 26.56 31.59 21.36
CA GLY A 72 27.85 32.01 20.81
C GLY A 72 27.78 32.81 19.51
N SER A 73 28.88 33.54 19.25
CA SER A 73 29.03 34.40 18.09
C SER A 73 28.77 33.62 16.80
N ILE A 74 28.28 34.30 15.76
CA ILE A 74 28.16 33.74 14.40
C ILE A 74 29.51 33.12 13.96
N SER A 75 30.63 33.67 14.45
CA SER A 75 31.98 33.14 14.25
C SER A 75 32.16 31.73 14.83
N ASP A 76 31.58 31.44 15.99
CA ASP A 76 31.64 30.12 16.64
C ASP A 76 30.79 29.09 15.88
N ARG A 77 29.65 29.53 15.32
CA ARG A 77 28.80 28.70 14.46
C ARG A 77 29.48 28.37 13.12
N ILE A 78 30.21 29.31 12.54
CA ILE A 78 30.99 29.07 11.31
C ILE A 78 32.15 28.10 11.58
N LYS A 79 32.84 28.23 12.73
CA LYS A 79 33.90 27.27 13.13
C LYS A 79 33.38 25.85 13.36
N ALA A 80 32.19 25.69 13.95
CA ALA A 80 31.58 24.38 14.15
C ALA A 80 31.21 23.68 12.82
N ILE A 81 30.78 24.45 11.80
CA ILE A 81 30.50 23.93 10.45
C ILE A 81 31.79 23.50 9.73
N LEU A 82 32.87 24.26 9.89
CA LEU A 82 34.15 23.96 9.25
C LEU A 82 34.88 22.76 9.90
N ASN A 83 34.64 22.49 11.19
CA ASN A 83 35.34 21.45 11.94
C ASN A 83 34.61 20.09 12.03
N GLY A 84 33.46 19.93 11.37
CA GLY A 84 32.91 18.59 11.09
C GLY A 84 32.59 17.73 12.31
N GLU A 85 32.02 18.29 13.38
CA GLU A 85 31.43 17.47 14.44
C GLU A 85 30.01 17.06 14.03
N ASN A 86 29.92 15.88 13.40
CA ASN A 86 28.66 15.18 13.16
C ASN A 86 28.11 14.62 14.49
N SER A 87 27.58 15.51 15.34
CA SER A 87 26.69 15.15 16.44
C SER A 87 25.24 15.21 15.93
N SER A 88 24.89 14.29 15.03
CA SER A 88 23.52 13.84 14.91
C SER A 88 23.52 12.36 15.24
N THR A 89 22.87 12.02 16.36
CA THR A 89 22.38 10.68 16.63
C THR A 89 21.36 10.36 15.54
N ASP A 90 21.89 9.94 14.41
CA ASP A 90 21.15 9.38 13.31
C ASP A 90 20.48 8.11 13.83
N ASN A 91 19.21 8.25 14.18
CA ASN A 91 18.30 7.15 14.45
C ASN A 91 17.97 6.47 13.10
N ARG A 92 19.01 6.11 12.34
CA ARG A 92 18.92 5.34 11.10
C ARG A 92 18.33 4.00 11.53
N ARG A 93 17.06 3.81 11.18
CA ARG A 93 16.43 2.48 11.21
C ARG A 93 17.45 1.48 10.66
N PRO A 94 17.64 0.32 11.32
CA PRO A 94 18.64 -0.65 10.88
C PRO A 94 18.48 -0.89 9.38
N VAL A 95 19.59 -0.99 8.66
CA VAL A 95 19.58 -1.28 7.22
C VAL A 95 18.97 -2.67 7.06
N LEU A 96 17.68 -2.72 6.73
CA LEU A 96 16.94 -3.96 6.51
C LEU A 96 17.38 -4.57 5.19
N ASN A 97 17.83 -5.82 5.22
CA ASN A 97 18.33 -6.51 4.03
C ASN A 97 17.39 -7.64 3.63
N TYR A 98 16.18 -7.28 3.21
CA TYR A 98 15.17 -8.19 2.65
C TYR A 98 15.35 -8.43 1.14
N GLY A 99 16.55 -8.17 0.60
CA GLY A 99 16.88 -8.27 -0.83
C GLY A 99 16.20 -7.18 -1.67
N SER A 100 15.03 -7.49 -2.22
CA SER A 100 14.20 -6.58 -3.03
C SER A 100 12.89 -6.27 -2.31
N ASP A 101 12.34 -5.09 -2.48
CA ASP A 101 11.00 -4.72 -2.01
C ASP A 101 9.88 -5.13 -2.98
N ALA A 102 10.21 -5.87 -4.04
CA ALA A 102 9.24 -6.33 -5.02
C ALA A 102 8.29 -7.41 -4.47
N ILE A 103 7.04 -7.38 -4.90
CA ILE A 103 6.02 -8.42 -4.66
C ILE A 103 6.35 -9.68 -5.47
N MET A 104 6.82 -9.49 -6.71
CA MET A 104 7.21 -10.56 -7.61
C MET A 104 8.67 -10.97 -7.36
N GLY A 105 8.99 -12.25 -7.48
CA GLY A 105 10.36 -12.73 -7.37
C GLY A 105 10.50 -14.07 -6.66
N ARG A 106 11.76 -14.46 -6.44
CA ARG A 106 12.11 -15.67 -5.69
C ARG A 106 12.18 -15.36 -4.19
N ALA A 107 11.90 -16.36 -3.36
CA ALA A 107 12.15 -16.26 -1.93
C ALA A 107 13.64 -16.11 -1.62
N ILE A 108 13.92 -15.44 -0.51
CA ILE A 108 15.24 -15.38 0.13
C ILE A 108 15.26 -16.17 1.43
N ALA A 109 14.12 -16.28 2.13
CA ALA A 109 13.98 -17.18 3.27
C ALA A 109 13.78 -18.62 2.78
N THR A 110 14.16 -19.58 3.62
CA THR A 110 13.84 -21.00 3.44
C THR A 110 12.48 -21.33 4.07
N GLN A 111 11.88 -22.46 3.71
CA GLN A 111 10.64 -22.92 4.36
C GLN A 111 10.90 -23.21 5.85
N GLU A 112 12.06 -23.77 6.16
CA GLU A 112 12.50 -24.09 7.52
C GLU A 112 12.61 -22.82 8.39
N GLN A 113 13.20 -21.74 7.86
CA GLN A 113 13.25 -20.45 8.54
C GLN A 113 11.84 -19.88 8.81
N CYS A 114 10.94 -19.96 7.83
CA CYS A 114 9.55 -19.52 8.00
C CYS A 114 8.83 -20.30 9.12
N VAL A 115 8.99 -21.62 9.16
CA VAL A 115 8.38 -22.49 10.17
C VAL A 115 8.97 -22.18 11.55
N LYS A 116 10.30 -22.12 11.65
CA LYS A 116 11.00 -21.85 12.91
C LYS A 116 10.57 -20.51 13.49
N TYR A 117 10.62 -19.44 12.69
CA TYR A 117 10.22 -18.10 13.14
C TYR A 117 8.77 -18.05 13.64
N LEU A 118 7.85 -18.72 12.93
CA LEU A 118 6.46 -18.82 13.39
C LEU A 118 6.37 -19.49 14.77
N LEU A 119 7.02 -20.65 14.93
CA LEU A 119 6.90 -21.45 16.14
C LEU A 119 7.61 -20.84 17.35
N ASP A 120 8.67 -20.06 17.13
CA ASP A 120 9.35 -19.32 18.20
C ASP A 120 8.45 -18.20 18.78
N ILE A 121 7.61 -17.59 17.95
CA ILE A 121 6.67 -16.54 18.38
C ILE A 121 5.37 -17.13 18.90
N ASN A 122 4.83 -18.13 18.19
CA ASN A 122 3.60 -18.80 18.52
C ASN A 122 3.79 -20.33 18.46
N PRO A 123 4.07 -20.99 19.59
CA PRO A 123 4.23 -22.44 19.64
C PRO A 123 2.96 -23.25 19.31
N HIS A 124 1.79 -22.60 19.31
CA HIS A 124 0.48 -23.23 19.10
C HIS A 124 -0.39 -22.43 18.12
N PRO A 125 0.02 -22.29 16.84
CA PRO A 125 -0.74 -21.53 15.86
C PRO A 125 -2.09 -22.19 15.57
N GLN A 126 -3.15 -21.38 15.48
CA GLN A 126 -4.51 -21.86 15.23
C GLN A 126 -4.74 -22.06 13.73
N ILE A 127 -4.10 -23.08 13.15
CA ILE A 127 -4.18 -23.39 11.72
C ILE A 127 -4.76 -24.79 11.50
N SER A 128 -5.43 -25.00 10.37
CA SER A 128 -6.12 -26.26 10.04
C SER A 128 -5.18 -27.37 9.54
N VAL A 129 -3.90 -27.06 9.35
CA VAL A 129 -2.83 -27.95 8.89
C VAL A 129 -1.56 -27.68 9.71
N SER A 130 -0.49 -28.47 9.55
CA SER A 130 0.76 -28.18 10.26
C SER A 130 1.42 -26.88 9.77
N PRO A 131 2.29 -26.23 10.57
CA PRO A 131 3.09 -25.08 10.15
C PRO A 131 3.88 -25.33 8.87
N GLU A 132 4.52 -26.49 8.76
CA GLU A 132 5.30 -26.91 7.59
C GLU A 132 4.42 -27.03 6.35
N GLU A 133 3.23 -27.62 6.51
CA GLU A 133 2.29 -27.77 5.42
C GLU A 133 1.76 -26.43 4.94
N LEU A 134 1.43 -25.51 5.86
CA LEU A 134 0.99 -24.17 5.49
C LEU A 134 2.07 -23.38 4.75
N VAL A 135 3.30 -23.39 5.26
CA VAL A 135 4.45 -22.73 4.62
C VAL A 135 4.69 -23.33 3.23
N ARG A 136 4.66 -24.66 3.10
CA ARG A 136 4.77 -25.34 1.80
C ARG A 136 3.70 -24.88 0.81
N TYR A 137 2.44 -24.70 1.24
CA TYR A 137 1.40 -24.16 0.37
C TYR A 137 1.71 -22.75 -0.14
N TYR A 138 2.29 -21.88 0.68
CA TYR A 138 2.73 -20.55 0.22
C TYR A 138 3.79 -20.68 -0.89
N TYR A 139 4.80 -21.53 -0.69
CA TYR A 139 5.86 -21.74 -1.68
C TYR A 139 5.34 -22.32 -3.00
N GLU A 140 4.42 -23.29 -2.93
CA GLU A 140 3.81 -23.88 -4.11
C GLU A 140 2.89 -22.90 -4.86
N GLU A 141 1.95 -22.26 -4.16
CA GLU A 141 0.95 -21.41 -4.81
C GLU A 141 1.54 -20.09 -5.30
N ALA A 142 2.43 -19.45 -4.53
CA ALA A 142 3.10 -18.22 -4.97
C ALA A 142 4.12 -18.50 -6.09
N GLY A 143 4.84 -19.63 -6.00
CA GLY A 143 5.81 -20.05 -7.00
C GLY A 143 5.20 -20.24 -8.39
N LYS A 144 3.96 -20.75 -8.48
CA LYS A 144 3.21 -20.84 -9.74
C LYS A 144 3.00 -19.47 -10.39
N GLU A 145 2.74 -18.45 -9.57
CA GLU A 145 2.42 -17.10 -10.07
C GLU A 145 3.64 -16.19 -10.20
N GLY A 146 4.79 -16.58 -9.64
CA GLY A 146 6.01 -15.76 -9.60
C GLY A 146 5.98 -14.71 -8.48
N ILE A 147 5.10 -14.86 -7.51
CA ILE A 147 5.03 -14.03 -6.30
C ILE A 147 6.03 -14.57 -5.27
N ARG A 148 6.67 -13.68 -4.52
CA ARG A 148 7.57 -14.03 -3.42
C ARG A 148 6.82 -14.77 -2.29
N PRO A 149 7.04 -16.08 -2.08
CA PRO A 149 6.26 -16.83 -1.10
C PRO A 149 6.60 -16.47 0.35
N ASP A 150 7.87 -16.18 0.63
CA ASP A 150 8.38 -15.76 1.94
C ASP A 150 7.75 -14.45 2.41
N ALA A 151 7.68 -13.46 1.52
CA ALA A 151 7.06 -12.17 1.81
C ALA A 151 5.53 -12.28 1.92
N ALA A 152 4.88 -13.09 1.08
CA ALA A 152 3.46 -13.39 1.22
C ALA A 152 3.13 -14.13 2.53
N PHE A 153 4.02 -15.01 2.99
CA PHE A 153 3.90 -15.64 4.30
C PHE A 153 4.11 -14.63 5.44
N ALA A 154 5.11 -13.74 5.34
CA ALA A 154 5.30 -12.65 6.30
C ALA A 154 4.06 -11.73 6.41
N GLN A 155 3.41 -11.43 5.28
CA GLN A 155 2.12 -10.75 5.26
C GLN A 155 1.05 -11.55 6.01
N ALA A 156 0.99 -12.86 5.82
CA ALA A 156 0.04 -13.73 6.54
C ALA A 156 0.23 -13.67 8.06
N LEU A 157 1.48 -13.69 8.52
CA LEU A 157 1.81 -13.53 9.94
C LEU A 157 1.29 -12.21 10.48
N LYS A 158 1.48 -11.12 9.73
CA LYS A 158 0.97 -9.80 10.09
C LYS A 158 -0.56 -9.78 10.19
N GLU A 159 -1.24 -10.28 9.16
CA GLU A 159 -2.70 -10.22 9.02
C GLU A 159 -3.43 -11.06 10.07
N THR A 160 -2.82 -12.16 10.50
CA THR A 160 -3.43 -13.12 11.44
C THR A 160 -2.95 -12.94 12.89
N GLY A 161 -2.00 -12.03 13.14
CA GLY A 161 -1.32 -11.94 14.43
C GLY A 161 -0.60 -13.26 14.75
N TYR A 162 0.22 -13.74 13.81
CA TYR A 162 0.96 -15.01 13.90
C TYR A 162 0.03 -16.22 14.12
N PHE A 163 -1.12 -16.23 13.44
CA PHE A 163 -2.17 -17.24 13.60
C PHE A 163 -2.69 -17.40 15.03
N SER A 164 -2.57 -16.35 15.86
CA SER A 164 -3.25 -16.29 17.16
C SER A 164 -4.70 -15.83 17.01
N TYR A 165 -4.98 -15.06 15.95
CA TYR A 165 -6.25 -14.39 15.68
C TYR A 165 -6.69 -13.45 16.82
N GLY A 166 -7.52 -12.47 16.49
CA GLY A 166 -7.94 -11.43 17.45
C GLY A 166 -8.87 -10.37 16.87
N GLY A 167 -9.17 -10.48 15.57
CA GLY A 167 -10.13 -9.64 14.85
C GLY A 167 -11.40 -10.41 14.49
N THR A 168 -12.04 -10.01 13.39
CA THR A 168 -13.26 -10.66 12.88
C THR A 168 -13.00 -11.95 12.13
N VAL A 169 -11.73 -12.21 11.77
CA VAL A 169 -11.33 -13.44 11.10
C VAL A 169 -11.04 -14.51 12.14
N THR A 170 -11.62 -15.68 11.94
CA THR A 170 -11.46 -16.85 12.82
C THR A 170 -10.65 -17.96 12.13
N PRO A 171 -9.98 -18.84 12.90
CA PRO A 171 -9.16 -19.94 12.36
C PRO A 171 -9.85 -20.81 11.29
N ASP A 172 -11.13 -21.12 11.48
CA ASP A 172 -11.95 -21.97 10.60
C ASP A 172 -12.17 -21.36 9.21
N GLN A 173 -11.89 -20.07 9.02
CA GLN A 173 -12.04 -19.40 7.73
C GLN A 173 -10.94 -19.72 6.73
N ASN A 174 -9.77 -20.18 7.19
CA ASN A 174 -8.57 -20.28 6.37
C ASN A 174 -8.28 -18.98 5.58
N ASN A 175 -8.61 -17.83 6.16
CA ASN A 175 -8.44 -16.52 5.53
C ASN A 175 -7.20 -15.84 6.10
N TYR A 176 -6.08 -16.00 5.42
CA TYR A 176 -4.78 -15.59 5.93
C TYR A 176 -4.37 -14.16 5.56
N CYS A 177 -5.27 -13.39 4.92
CA CYS A 177 -4.93 -12.06 4.43
C CYS A 177 -6.08 -11.05 4.50
N GLY A 178 -7.07 -11.30 5.37
CA GLY A 178 -8.13 -10.34 5.68
C GLY A 178 -9.15 -10.13 4.57
N LEU A 179 -9.33 -11.10 3.65
CA LEU A 179 -10.26 -10.91 2.53
C LEU A 179 -11.70 -10.74 3.02
N GLY A 180 -12.37 -9.69 2.54
CA GLY A 180 -13.80 -9.48 2.77
C GLY A 180 -14.18 -8.88 4.13
N THR A 181 -13.21 -8.48 4.97
CA THR A 181 -13.49 -7.76 6.22
C THR A 181 -13.76 -6.29 5.92
N THR A 182 -15.02 -5.91 5.67
CA THR A 182 -15.38 -4.50 5.41
C THR A 182 -15.71 -3.70 6.68
N SER A 183 -15.83 -4.37 7.83
CA SER A 183 -16.04 -3.77 9.15
C SER A 183 -15.77 -4.79 10.26
N ALA A 184 -15.77 -4.35 11.52
CA ALA A 184 -15.70 -5.20 12.72
C ALA A 184 -16.88 -6.18 12.89
N THR A 185 -17.87 -6.17 12.00
CA THR A 185 -19.10 -6.99 12.09
C THR A 185 -19.31 -7.91 10.89
N VAL A 186 -18.63 -7.67 9.77
CA VAL A 186 -18.75 -8.51 8.57
C VAL A 186 -17.71 -9.62 8.64
N LYS A 187 -18.17 -10.87 8.69
CA LYS A 187 -17.29 -12.04 8.60
C LYS A 187 -16.53 -12.02 7.29
N GLY A 188 -15.23 -12.24 7.35
CA GLY A 188 -14.37 -12.38 6.16
C GLY A 188 -14.77 -13.55 5.26
N ALA A 189 -14.09 -13.66 4.12
CA ALA A 189 -14.22 -14.78 3.21
C ALA A 189 -13.86 -16.10 3.91
N TYR A 190 -14.55 -17.18 3.52
CA TYR A 190 -14.32 -18.54 4.00
C TYR A 190 -13.74 -19.40 2.87
N PHE A 191 -12.70 -20.17 3.18
CA PHE A 191 -12.10 -21.13 2.27
C PHE A 191 -12.12 -22.53 2.88
N SER A 192 -12.55 -23.51 2.09
CA SER A 192 -12.77 -24.89 2.57
C SER A 192 -11.48 -25.66 2.91
N SER A 193 -10.30 -25.12 2.58
CA SER A 193 -9.01 -25.68 2.97
C SER A 193 -7.95 -24.59 3.09
N ALA A 194 -6.90 -24.87 3.87
CA ALA A 194 -5.73 -24.00 3.98
C ALA A 194 -5.14 -23.64 2.61
N ARG A 195 -4.98 -24.63 1.72
CA ARG A 195 -4.44 -24.40 0.37
C ARG A 195 -5.27 -23.42 -0.45
N LEU A 196 -6.61 -23.48 -0.36
CA LEU A 196 -7.47 -22.51 -1.05
C LEU A 196 -7.39 -21.12 -0.43
N GLY A 197 -7.23 -21.03 0.89
CA GLY A 197 -6.95 -19.78 1.59
C GLY A 197 -5.67 -19.11 1.11
N VAL A 198 -4.57 -19.88 1.04
CA VAL A 198 -3.30 -19.43 0.49
C VAL A 198 -3.45 -19.03 -0.98
N ARG A 199 -4.12 -19.84 -1.81
CA ARG A 199 -4.37 -19.49 -3.21
C ARG A 199 -5.11 -18.16 -3.36
N ALA A 200 -6.15 -17.93 -2.57
CA ALA A 200 -6.90 -16.69 -2.61
C ALA A 200 -6.02 -15.48 -2.24
N HIS A 201 -5.16 -15.63 -1.23
CA HIS A 201 -4.19 -14.61 -0.86
C HIS A 201 -3.21 -14.29 -2.00
N ILE A 202 -2.60 -15.32 -2.60
CA ILE A 202 -1.68 -15.15 -3.73
C ILE A 202 -2.38 -14.52 -4.94
N GLN A 203 -3.62 -14.92 -5.23
CA GLN A 203 -4.43 -14.28 -6.27
C GLN A 203 -4.70 -12.81 -5.96
N HIS A 204 -4.95 -12.46 -4.71
CA HIS A 204 -5.16 -11.05 -4.33
C HIS A 204 -3.92 -10.20 -4.56
N LEU A 205 -2.73 -10.70 -4.19
CA LEU A 205 -1.45 -10.07 -4.51
C LEU A 205 -1.27 -9.92 -6.03
N LEU A 206 -1.56 -10.98 -6.80
CA LEU A 206 -1.47 -10.96 -8.26
C LEU A 206 -2.40 -9.92 -8.90
N ALA A 207 -3.60 -9.72 -8.32
CA ALA A 207 -4.56 -8.73 -8.78
C ALA A 207 -4.04 -7.29 -8.68
N TYR A 208 -3.08 -7.03 -7.77
CA TYR A 208 -2.34 -5.76 -7.72
C TYR A 208 -1.13 -5.75 -8.64
N SER A 209 -0.35 -6.84 -8.66
CA SER A 209 1.01 -6.83 -9.22
C SER A 209 1.12 -7.28 -10.69
N SER A 210 0.07 -7.85 -11.30
CA SER A 210 0.12 -8.34 -12.68
C SER A 210 -1.18 -8.16 -13.45
N VAL A 211 -1.06 -7.81 -14.73
CA VAL A 211 -2.18 -7.77 -15.68
C VAL A 211 -2.52 -9.16 -16.27
N ARG A 212 -1.66 -10.16 -16.06
CA ARG A 212 -1.90 -11.54 -16.50
C ARG A 212 -2.95 -12.20 -15.58
N PRO A 213 -3.91 -12.99 -16.12
CA PRO A 213 -4.80 -13.78 -15.27
C PRO A 213 -4.04 -14.85 -14.47
N PRO A 214 -4.56 -15.31 -13.31
CA PRO A 214 -3.93 -16.39 -12.55
C PRO A 214 -3.88 -17.68 -13.36
N ARG A 215 -2.87 -18.53 -13.11
CA ARG A 215 -2.72 -19.84 -13.75
C ARG A 215 -3.77 -20.83 -13.25
N GLU A 216 -4.11 -20.73 -11.98
CA GLU A 216 -5.11 -21.56 -11.32
C GLU A 216 -6.50 -20.89 -11.35
N ARG A 217 -7.55 -21.69 -11.14
CA ARG A 217 -8.92 -21.18 -11.02
C ARG A 217 -9.00 -20.09 -9.95
N ILE A 218 -9.63 -18.96 -10.28
CA ILE A 218 -9.89 -17.85 -9.34
C ILE A 218 -10.78 -18.33 -8.20
N VAL A 219 -10.30 -18.14 -6.97
CA VAL A 219 -11.01 -18.41 -5.72
C VAL A 219 -11.07 -17.18 -4.82
N ASP A 220 -10.23 -16.16 -5.03
CA ASP A 220 -10.37 -14.85 -4.40
C ASP A 220 -11.67 -14.16 -4.88
N PRO A 221 -12.67 -13.96 -3.99
CA PRO A 221 -13.93 -13.33 -4.35
C PRO A 221 -13.80 -11.85 -4.75
N ARG A 222 -12.66 -11.20 -4.44
CA ARG A 222 -12.38 -9.80 -4.75
C ARG A 222 -11.46 -9.62 -5.96
N TYR A 223 -10.97 -10.70 -6.57
CA TYR A 223 -9.97 -10.63 -7.63
C TYR A 223 -10.40 -9.70 -8.77
N THR A 224 -11.59 -9.94 -9.34
CA THR A 224 -12.10 -9.14 -10.46
C THR A 224 -12.28 -7.67 -10.06
N LEU A 225 -12.79 -7.41 -8.85
CA LEU A 225 -12.99 -6.04 -8.35
C LEU A 225 -11.65 -5.28 -8.27
N VAL A 226 -10.63 -5.89 -7.67
CA VAL A 226 -9.30 -5.27 -7.56
C VAL A 226 -8.69 -5.11 -8.94
N ARG A 227 -8.69 -6.16 -9.78
CA ARG A 227 -8.07 -6.10 -11.10
C ARG A 227 -8.71 -5.04 -12.01
N SER A 228 -10.03 -4.85 -11.92
CA SER A 228 -10.75 -3.78 -12.62
C SER A 228 -10.42 -2.38 -12.11
N ALA A 229 -10.09 -2.21 -10.82
CA ALA A 229 -9.68 -0.92 -10.29
C ALA A 229 -8.28 -0.49 -10.77
N TYR A 230 -7.43 -1.46 -11.14
CA TYR A 230 -6.06 -1.24 -11.58
C TYR A 230 -5.86 -1.58 -13.07
N THR A 231 -6.88 -1.65 -13.91
CA THR A 231 -6.90 -2.12 -15.32
C THR A 231 -5.54 -2.33 -16.00
N THR A 232 -4.77 -1.27 -16.27
CA THR A 232 -3.45 -1.32 -16.93
C THR A 232 -2.27 -1.00 -16.00
N SER A 233 -2.52 -0.59 -14.76
CA SER A 233 -1.49 -0.27 -13.77
C SER A 233 -1.21 -1.44 -12.85
N THR A 234 0.02 -1.52 -12.33
CA THR A 234 0.40 -2.54 -11.37
C THR A 234 1.10 -1.91 -10.18
N ILE A 235 1.01 -2.59 -9.05
CA ILE A 235 1.80 -2.29 -7.85
C ILE A 235 2.82 -3.40 -7.74
N ASP A 236 4.08 -3.04 -7.92
CA ASP A 236 5.19 -3.99 -7.98
C ASP A 236 5.96 -4.11 -6.67
N THR A 237 5.79 -3.17 -5.72
CA THR A 237 6.47 -3.18 -4.42
C THR A 237 5.52 -3.33 -3.23
N TRP A 238 6.04 -3.88 -2.13
CA TRP A 238 5.31 -4.04 -0.87
C TRP A 238 4.85 -2.71 -0.27
N GLN A 239 5.71 -1.69 -0.29
CA GLN A 239 5.35 -0.33 0.17
C GLN A 239 4.30 0.30 -0.75
N GLY A 240 4.24 -0.10 -2.02
CA GLY A 240 3.17 0.31 -2.93
C GLY A 240 1.78 -0.11 -2.47
N LEU A 241 1.67 -1.13 -1.61
CA LEU A 241 0.41 -1.57 -0.99
C LEU A 241 -0.05 -0.69 0.19
N ASN A 242 0.77 0.27 0.64
CA ASN A 242 0.43 1.19 1.73
C ASN A 242 -0.84 1.98 1.39
N GLY A 243 -1.79 1.99 2.32
CA GLY A 243 -3.09 2.65 2.14
C GLY A 243 -4.00 2.01 1.09
N ARG A 244 -3.59 0.90 0.45
CA ARG A 244 -4.35 0.21 -0.62
C ARG A 244 -4.79 -1.18 -0.23
N TRP A 245 -3.94 -1.91 0.48
CA TRP A 245 -4.31 -3.20 1.08
C TRP A 245 -5.04 -2.98 2.41
N ALA A 246 -4.48 -2.13 3.26
CA ALA A 246 -5.04 -1.74 4.55
C ALA A 246 -5.08 -0.20 4.68
N VAL A 247 -6.12 0.33 5.32
CA VAL A 247 -6.30 1.78 5.57
C VAL A 247 -6.29 2.03 7.08
N PRO A 248 -5.53 3.02 7.62
CA PRO A 248 -4.71 3.99 6.88
C PRO A 248 -3.41 3.40 6.31
N GLY A 249 -2.86 2.34 6.90
CA GLY A 249 -1.79 1.50 6.30
C GLY A 249 -0.50 2.21 5.87
N ASN A 250 -0.13 3.33 6.49
CA ASN A 250 0.99 4.18 6.05
C ASN A 250 2.37 3.47 6.02
N ASN A 251 2.58 2.45 6.85
CA ASN A 251 3.83 1.68 6.95
C ASN A 251 3.62 0.18 6.67
N TYR A 252 2.51 -0.17 6.00
CA TYR A 252 2.07 -1.56 5.87
C TYR A 252 3.12 -2.48 5.24
N GLY A 253 3.63 -2.10 4.07
CA GLY A 253 4.67 -2.84 3.37
C GLY A 253 5.99 -2.90 4.13
N GLN A 254 6.35 -1.82 4.83
CA GLN A 254 7.55 -1.80 5.68
C GLN A 254 7.45 -2.82 6.83
N GLU A 255 6.28 -2.94 7.45
CA GLU A 255 6.04 -3.92 8.52
C GLU A 255 6.13 -5.36 8.01
N ILE A 256 5.63 -5.64 6.80
CA ILE A 256 5.78 -6.96 6.16
C ILE A 256 7.25 -7.26 5.90
N LEU A 257 7.98 -6.32 5.32
CA LEU A 257 9.40 -6.49 5.02
C LEU A 257 10.25 -6.60 6.28
N GLN A 258 9.85 -5.96 7.39
CA GLN A 258 10.49 -6.14 8.70
C GLN A 258 10.27 -7.55 9.25
N ILE A 259 9.06 -8.10 9.14
CA ILE A 259 8.80 -9.49 9.54
C ILE A 259 9.65 -10.44 8.71
N LEU A 260 9.76 -10.20 7.40
CA LEU A 260 10.60 -11.01 6.51
C LEU A 260 12.09 -10.93 6.88
N ASP A 261 12.60 -9.72 7.16
CA ASP A 261 13.98 -9.53 7.62
C ASP A 261 14.25 -10.32 8.90
N ASN A 262 13.30 -10.38 9.84
CA ASN A 262 13.43 -11.22 11.03
C ASN A 262 13.46 -12.72 10.69
N ILE A 263 12.56 -13.20 9.81
CA ILE A 263 12.57 -14.60 9.36
C ILE A 263 13.94 -15.00 8.80
N THR A 264 14.59 -14.12 8.04
CA THR A 264 15.87 -14.42 7.38
C THR A 264 17.08 -14.46 8.31
N ARG A 265 16.95 -13.96 9.54
CA ARG A 265 18.02 -13.94 10.55
C ARG A 265 18.03 -15.16 11.47
N GLU A 266 17.03 -16.03 11.34
CA GLU A 266 16.95 -17.33 12.02
C GLU A 266 17.97 -18.34 11.49
#